data_AF-A0A8J2A4R3-F1
#
_entry.id   AF-A0A8J2A4R3-F1
#
_cell.length_a   1.000
_cell.length_b   1.000
_cell.length_c   1.000
_cell.angle_alpha   90.00
_cell.angle_beta   90.00
_cell.angle_gamma   90.00
#
_symmetry.space_group_name_H-M   'P 1'
#
loop_
_entity.id
_entity.type
_entity.pdbx_description
1 polymer ?
#
loop_
_entity_poly.entity_id
_entity_poly.type
_entity_poly.pdbx_seq_one_letter_code
_entity_poly.pdbx_strand_id
1 'polypeptide(L)'
;MGIQLQPTTLDQPDKMKEREQRPDFGKLLADLHAVGVHVPEILLPDPSKVDMTKWGVIACDQYSAELPYWERVKANVGKDFSTLHLVYPEAYLPQKKDDEYLAKIAEKMTEYTVPLVKTTQEKLADVGEGTMIKGGKVDKDDMTPKRVCERNNDDGNQIHSTTIGADGTPTMSTPTCKTTSAVGGANVKADQTPFLPDAHVGFMLIDRSTPTISSRRGLVLSLDLEQYDYSPDSQTLIRATEKTVVERLPIRAKIRENASLELPHIVILVDDPKDQLLGPLFAKKEKLEVAYDFDLMENAGHIKGWKLRLHNEFDALQHVAEVFHQLKADHTHGDSAPMLFAVGDGNHSLAAAKVVWESTKKRLNMTPEQAERHPARYALVEIQNIHDDSIEFEPIHRLMYDMKPSEFMAKMQKYCDQVHAKFEFEQNKVPSTSEENDGEGEALGESGGENKDVAVEGEEGTKQGEEGETKTEQVLAKNEETTSPEEKTDVHEFIFVTPLPHESGKITISKPNHSLGVGFLQMFLDSPLCSGSTLEYIHGEDSLRRLVDEESNGGVKNSVCGVILPPIGSKTGLFAGVQDYGVLPRKSFSMGHADDKRFYIEARRIRPVEAKGELTIKSPKLDAYNTQPVIQLSP
;
A
#
# COMPACT_ATOMS: atom_id res chain seq x y z
N MET A 1 57.14 57.04 -33.78
CA MET A 1 57.32 55.64 -34.17
C MET A 1 56.97 54.82 -32.92
N GLY A 2 55.75 54.35 -32.67
CA GLY A 2 54.89 53.59 -33.58
C GLY A 2 55.39 52.15 -33.63
N ILE A 3 55.19 51.35 -32.58
CA ILE A 3 55.42 49.90 -32.64
C ILE A 3 54.10 49.17 -32.43
N GLN A 4 53.73 48.51 -33.52
CA GLN A 4 52.59 47.66 -33.81
C GLN A 4 52.36 46.55 -32.77
N LEU A 5 51.09 46.36 -32.40
CA LEU A 5 50.57 45.09 -31.94
C LEU A 5 50.33 44.17 -33.15
N GLN A 6 50.79 42.92 -33.08
CA GLN A 6 50.11 41.78 -33.71
C GLN A 6 50.28 40.49 -32.88
N PRO A 7 49.32 39.56 -32.98
CA PRO A 7 48.94 38.65 -31.91
C PRO A 7 49.54 37.25 -32.10
N THR A 8 49.69 36.50 -31.01
CA THR A 8 49.83 35.03 -31.07
C THR A 8 48.76 34.39 -30.22
N THR A 9 47.76 33.89 -30.95
CA THR A 9 46.81 32.84 -30.60
C THR A 9 47.49 31.63 -29.97
N LEU A 10 46.93 31.10 -28.89
CA LEU A 10 46.19 29.84 -28.96
C LEU A 10 45.62 29.50 -27.57
N ASP A 11 44.29 29.38 -27.56
CA ASP A 11 43.49 28.70 -26.56
C ASP A 11 44.17 27.43 -26.05
N GLN A 12 44.21 27.27 -24.72
CA GLN A 12 44.14 25.94 -24.11
C GLN A 12 42.68 25.71 -23.70
N PRO A 13 41.90 24.90 -24.45
CA PRO A 13 40.49 24.65 -24.15
C PRO A 13 40.29 23.45 -23.20
N ASP A 14 41.20 23.20 -22.25
CA ASP A 14 41.17 21.96 -21.44
C ASP A 14 41.04 22.18 -19.92
N LYS A 15 40.58 23.35 -19.46
CA LYS A 15 40.20 23.58 -18.06
C LYS A 15 38.78 24.14 -17.88
N MET A 16 37.88 23.83 -18.81
CA MET A 16 36.44 24.15 -18.71
C MET A 16 35.52 22.94 -18.97
N LYS A 17 35.99 21.72 -18.67
CA LYS A 17 35.15 20.51 -18.71
C LYS A 17 35.35 19.67 -17.45
N GLU A 18 34.92 20.23 -16.32
CA GLU A 18 34.51 19.52 -15.10
C GLU A 18 34.11 20.60 -14.07
N ARG A 19 33.10 21.41 -14.43
CA ARG A 19 32.23 21.93 -13.37
C ARG A 19 31.38 20.73 -13.01
N GLU A 20 31.66 20.07 -11.88
CA GLU A 20 30.69 19.19 -11.22
C GLU A 20 29.35 19.91 -11.26
N GLN A 21 28.42 19.42 -12.07
CA GLN A 21 27.09 19.99 -12.15
C GLN A 21 26.48 19.78 -10.78
N ARG A 22 26.28 20.88 -10.04
CA ARG A 22 25.58 20.81 -8.77
C ARG A 22 24.21 20.17 -9.01
N PRO A 23 23.76 19.24 -8.14
CA PRO A 23 22.44 18.65 -8.27
C PRO A 23 21.36 19.73 -8.36
N ASP A 24 20.56 19.67 -9.43
CA ASP A 24 19.44 20.60 -9.62
C ASP A 24 18.19 20.01 -8.95
N PHE A 25 18.08 20.24 -7.64
CA PHE A 25 16.92 19.82 -6.85
C PHE A 25 15.61 20.46 -7.34
N GLY A 26 15.67 21.68 -7.90
CA GLY A 26 14.47 22.36 -8.42
C GLY A 26 13.91 21.61 -9.62
N LYS A 27 14.78 21.23 -10.57
CA LYS A 27 14.40 20.41 -11.72
C LYS A 27 13.90 19.03 -11.28
N LEU A 28 14.60 18.34 -10.38
CA LEU A 28 14.19 17.02 -9.90
C LEU A 28 12.77 17.05 -9.28
N LEU A 29 12.49 18.02 -8.41
CA LEU A 29 11.18 18.15 -7.78
C LEU A 29 10.09 18.47 -8.81
N ALA A 30 10.38 19.30 -9.82
CA ALA A 30 9.46 19.58 -10.91
C ALA A 30 9.18 18.34 -11.78
N ASP A 31 10.22 17.55 -12.09
CA ASP A 31 10.09 16.32 -12.88
C ASP A 31 9.24 15.28 -12.15
N LEU A 32 9.44 15.10 -10.84
CA LEU A 32 8.61 14.22 -10.01
C LEU A 32 7.15 14.72 -9.94
N HIS A 33 6.94 16.01 -9.73
CA HIS A 33 5.60 16.59 -9.65
C HIS A 33 4.82 16.43 -10.98
N ALA A 34 5.50 16.50 -12.14
CA ALA A 34 4.89 16.31 -13.47
C ALA A 34 4.35 14.89 -13.72
N VAL A 35 4.76 13.91 -12.92
CA VAL A 35 4.25 12.54 -12.91
C VAL A 35 3.40 12.23 -11.66
N GLY A 36 3.01 13.25 -10.90
CA GLY A 36 2.15 13.10 -9.72
C GLY A 36 2.86 12.56 -8.48
N VAL A 37 4.19 12.66 -8.42
CA VAL A 37 5.01 12.19 -7.29
C VAL A 37 5.51 13.36 -6.45
N HIS A 38 5.47 13.21 -5.13
CA HIS A 38 5.98 14.16 -4.15
C HIS A 38 7.02 13.49 -3.23
N VAL A 39 8.05 14.22 -2.84
CA VAL A 39 9.07 13.77 -1.89
C VAL A 39 8.56 13.94 -0.45
N PRO A 40 8.28 12.85 0.28
CA PRO A 40 7.69 12.95 1.62
C PRO A 40 8.71 13.28 2.72
N GLU A 41 8.20 13.84 3.83
CA GLU A 41 8.85 13.82 5.14
C GLU A 41 8.31 12.64 5.97
N ILE A 42 9.04 11.53 5.99
CA ILE A 42 8.65 10.27 6.63
C ILE A 42 9.12 10.23 8.08
N LEU A 43 8.19 10.01 9.01
CA LEU A 43 8.47 9.71 10.40
C LEU A 43 8.74 8.22 10.54
N LEU A 44 9.89 7.89 11.14
CA LEU A 44 10.33 6.52 11.39
C LEU A 44 10.31 6.23 12.89
N PRO A 45 9.89 5.03 13.32
CA PRO A 45 9.99 4.64 14.72
C PRO A 45 11.45 4.69 15.18
N ASP A 46 11.66 5.10 16.43
CA ASP A 46 12.95 5.13 17.10
C ASP A 46 13.19 3.78 17.79
N PRO A 47 14.08 2.92 17.25
CA PRO A 47 14.31 1.58 17.82
C PRO A 47 14.90 1.62 19.23
N SER A 48 15.39 2.77 19.70
CA SER A 48 15.85 2.91 21.09
C SER A 48 14.70 3.09 22.09
N LYS A 49 13.49 3.38 21.61
CA LYS A 49 12.28 3.65 22.42
C LYS A 49 11.13 2.70 22.12
N VAL A 50 11.11 2.12 20.93
CA VAL A 50 10.02 1.28 20.43
C VAL A 50 10.49 -0.16 20.32
N ASP A 51 9.71 -1.07 20.89
CA ASP A 51 9.82 -2.50 20.58
C ASP A 51 9.28 -2.72 19.15
N MET A 52 10.19 -2.87 18.20
CA MET A 52 9.86 -2.96 16.78
C MET A 52 8.94 -4.16 16.48
N THR A 53 9.04 -5.25 17.25
CA THR A 53 8.19 -6.44 17.09
C THR A 53 6.73 -6.20 17.51
N LYS A 54 6.45 -5.09 18.20
CA LYS A 54 5.10 -4.65 18.60
C LYS A 54 4.62 -3.41 17.87
N TRP A 55 5.49 -2.78 17.08
CA TRP A 55 5.19 -1.53 16.42
C TRP A 55 4.22 -1.71 15.25
N GLY A 56 4.59 -2.58 14.31
CA GLY A 56 3.92 -2.73 13.04
C GLY A 56 2.68 -3.60 13.14
N VAL A 57 1.50 -3.02 12.91
CA VAL A 57 0.22 -3.73 12.90
C VAL A 57 -0.30 -3.84 11.47
N ILE A 58 -0.87 -5.00 11.15
CA ILE A 58 -1.62 -5.21 9.91
C ILE A 58 -3.12 -5.02 10.18
N ALA A 59 -3.78 -4.21 9.35
CA ALA A 59 -5.22 -4.00 9.37
C ALA A 59 -5.81 -4.22 7.98
N CYS A 60 -5.60 -5.40 7.43
CA CYS A 60 -6.19 -5.79 6.16
C CYS A 60 -7.67 -6.19 6.32
N ASP A 61 -8.43 -6.15 5.22
CA ASP A 61 -9.86 -6.49 5.20
C ASP A 61 -10.18 -7.89 5.76
N GLN A 62 -9.22 -8.83 5.70
CA GLN A 62 -9.39 -10.19 6.21
C GLN A 62 -9.28 -10.25 7.74
N TYR A 63 -8.44 -9.43 8.37
CA TYR A 63 -8.30 -9.36 9.83
C TYR A 63 -9.11 -8.24 10.48
N SER A 64 -9.49 -7.20 9.73
CA SER A 64 -10.12 -6.00 10.27
C SER A 64 -11.44 -6.29 10.99
N ALA A 65 -12.18 -7.32 10.58
CA ALA A 65 -13.46 -7.75 11.16
C ALA A 65 -13.32 -8.84 12.24
N GLU A 66 -12.14 -9.45 12.41
CA GLU A 66 -11.94 -10.59 13.32
C GLU A 66 -11.63 -10.12 14.75
N LEU A 67 -12.65 -10.10 15.61
CA LEU A 67 -12.49 -9.70 17.01
C LEU A 67 -11.37 -10.48 17.76
N PRO A 68 -11.22 -11.81 17.63
CA PRO A 68 -10.18 -12.56 18.34
C PRO A 68 -8.75 -12.16 17.93
N TYR A 69 -8.53 -11.81 16.66
CA TYR A 69 -7.24 -11.29 16.20
C TYR A 69 -6.88 -10.00 16.93
N TRP A 70 -7.80 -9.03 16.95
CA TRP A 70 -7.54 -7.74 17.61
C TRP A 70 -7.37 -7.86 19.12
N GLU A 71 -8.01 -8.83 19.77
CA GLU A 71 -7.80 -9.11 21.19
C GLU A 71 -6.39 -9.67 21.45
N ARG A 72 -5.90 -10.58 20.61
CA ARG A 72 -4.50 -11.08 20.69
C ARG A 72 -3.49 -9.97 20.46
N VAL A 73 -3.65 -9.17 19.40
CA VAL A 73 -2.75 -8.04 19.09
C VAL A 73 -2.74 -7.03 20.24
N LYS A 74 -3.91 -6.70 20.82
CA LYS A 74 -4.00 -5.84 22.01
C LYS A 74 -3.29 -6.42 23.23
N ALA A 75 -3.43 -7.73 23.47
CA ALA A 75 -2.77 -8.40 24.57
C ALA A 75 -1.24 -8.42 24.40
N ASN A 76 -0.75 -8.63 23.17
CA ASN A 76 0.67 -8.61 22.84
C ASN A 76 1.29 -7.20 22.97
N VAL A 77 0.61 -6.18 22.43
CA VAL A 77 1.08 -4.78 22.45
C VAL A 77 1.01 -4.16 23.85
N GLY A 78 -0.07 -4.40 24.60
CA GLY A 78 -0.25 -3.84 25.93
C GLY A 78 -0.17 -2.30 25.96
N LYS A 79 0.82 -1.77 26.68
CA LYS A 79 1.05 -0.32 26.85
C LYS A 79 2.20 0.20 26.00
N ASP A 80 2.87 -0.65 25.24
CA ASP A 80 4.03 -0.26 24.45
C ASP A 80 3.61 0.65 23.28
N PHE A 81 4.57 1.42 22.77
CA PHE A 81 4.36 2.20 21.55
C PHE A 81 4.02 1.26 20.39
N SER A 82 2.93 1.57 19.68
CA SER A 82 2.46 0.74 18.58
C SER A 82 1.52 1.51 17.67
N THR A 83 1.53 1.16 16.39
CA THR A 83 0.54 1.65 15.42
C THR A 83 -0.88 1.16 15.74
N LEU A 84 -1.03 0.09 16.55
CA LEU A 84 -2.34 -0.39 17.04
C LEU A 84 -3.21 0.73 17.60
N HIS A 85 -2.59 1.61 18.40
CA HIS A 85 -3.30 2.67 19.11
C HIS A 85 -3.72 3.83 18.19
N LEU A 86 -3.35 3.77 16.91
CA LEU A 86 -3.65 4.75 15.87
C LEU A 86 -4.65 4.23 14.82
N VAL A 87 -5.09 2.97 14.95
CA VAL A 87 -6.00 2.30 14.01
C VAL A 87 -7.39 2.19 14.61
N TYR A 88 -8.43 2.33 13.78
CA TYR A 88 -9.80 1.98 14.14
C TYR A 88 -10.25 0.71 13.40
N PRO A 89 -10.19 -0.47 14.04
CA PRO A 89 -10.62 -1.73 13.45
C PRO A 89 -12.10 -1.80 13.08
N GLU A 90 -12.40 -2.42 11.94
CA GLU A 90 -13.77 -2.63 11.46
C GLU A 90 -14.60 -3.50 12.44
N ALA A 91 -13.97 -4.45 13.11
CA ALA A 91 -14.54 -5.32 14.15
C ALA A 91 -15.20 -4.54 15.30
N TYR A 92 -14.83 -3.28 15.50
CA TYR A 92 -15.40 -2.42 16.54
C TYR A 92 -16.52 -1.51 16.07
N LEU A 93 -16.74 -1.36 14.76
CA LEU A 93 -17.85 -0.55 14.21
C LEU A 93 -19.23 -0.99 14.72
N PRO A 94 -19.55 -2.30 14.86
CA PRO A 94 -20.85 -2.72 15.39
C PRO A 94 -21.15 -2.24 16.81
N GLN A 95 -20.12 -1.85 17.58
CA GLN A 95 -20.29 -1.32 18.94
C GLN A 95 -20.90 0.09 18.95
N LYS A 96 -20.90 0.81 17.81
CA LYS A 96 -21.43 2.17 17.66
C LYS A 96 -20.84 3.17 18.67
N LYS A 97 -19.54 3.04 18.96
CA LYS A 97 -18.77 3.93 19.86
C LYS A 97 -17.75 4.79 19.12
N ASP A 98 -18.04 5.12 17.86
CA ASP A 98 -17.10 5.77 16.94
C ASP A 98 -16.46 7.02 17.55
N ASP A 99 -17.26 7.92 18.12
CA ASP A 99 -16.74 9.18 18.67
C ASP A 99 -15.77 8.96 19.86
N GLU A 100 -16.00 7.94 20.68
CA GLU A 100 -15.11 7.60 21.80
C GLU A 100 -13.78 7.03 21.30
N TYR A 101 -13.82 6.11 20.34
CA TYR A 101 -12.62 5.53 19.74
C TYR A 101 -11.80 6.57 18.97
N LEU A 102 -12.47 7.40 18.18
CA LEU A 102 -11.83 8.48 17.43
C LEU A 102 -11.17 9.50 18.35
N ALA A 103 -11.79 9.84 19.49
CA ALA A 103 -11.18 10.72 20.48
C ALA A 103 -9.90 10.12 21.08
N LYS A 104 -9.91 8.82 21.42
CA LYS A 104 -8.73 8.10 21.93
C LYS A 104 -7.59 8.05 20.90
N ILE A 105 -7.91 7.78 19.63
CA ILE A 105 -6.93 7.77 18.54
C ILE A 105 -6.35 9.17 18.34
N ALA A 106 -7.18 10.21 18.33
CA ALA A 106 -6.72 11.59 18.19
C ALA A 106 -5.82 12.01 19.36
N GLU A 107 -6.16 11.64 20.60
CA GLU A 107 -5.33 11.86 21.78
C GLU A 107 -3.97 11.16 21.63
N LYS A 108 -3.96 9.90 21.19
CA LYS A 108 -2.73 9.12 21.02
C LYS A 108 -1.86 9.64 19.86
N MET A 109 -2.47 10.03 18.75
CA MET A 109 -1.76 10.71 17.66
C MET A 109 -1.14 12.02 18.14
N THR A 110 -1.82 12.77 19.00
CA THR A 110 -1.28 13.99 19.62
C THR A 110 -0.10 13.65 20.52
N GLU A 111 -0.24 12.68 21.43
CA GLU A 111 0.84 12.19 22.30
C GLU A 111 2.10 11.83 21.49
N TYR A 112 1.94 11.11 20.37
CA TYR A 112 3.06 10.69 19.54
C TYR A 112 3.71 11.84 18.75
N THR A 113 2.99 12.94 18.50
CA THR A 113 3.45 14.03 17.61
C THR A 113 3.90 15.30 18.33
N VAL A 114 3.37 15.59 19.52
CA VAL A 114 3.68 16.82 20.30
C VAL A 114 5.18 17.06 20.49
N PRO A 115 6.05 16.05 20.70
CA PRO A 115 7.48 16.31 20.91
C PRO A 115 8.24 16.74 19.64
N LEU A 116 7.66 16.61 18.45
CA LEU A 116 8.34 16.80 17.17
C LEU A 116 8.21 18.25 16.63
N VAL A 117 8.55 19.25 17.44
CA VAL A 117 8.49 20.66 17.04
C VAL A 117 9.78 21.08 16.35
N LYS A 118 9.91 20.73 15.07
CA LYS A 118 10.58 21.48 13.98
C LYS A 118 10.52 20.63 12.70
N THR A 119 10.09 21.22 11.60
CA THR A 119 10.05 20.57 10.28
C THR A 119 11.39 20.68 9.55
N THR A 120 11.63 19.82 8.56
CA THR A 120 12.86 19.89 7.76
C THR A 120 12.87 21.11 6.84
N GLN A 121 11.71 21.59 6.38
CA GLN A 121 11.59 22.87 5.68
C GLN A 121 12.10 24.08 6.50
N GLU A 122 11.89 24.08 7.82
CA GLU A 122 12.44 25.11 8.72
C GLU A 122 13.97 24.99 8.87
N LYS A 123 14.52 23.76 8.82
CA LYS A 123 15.98 23.55 8.83
C LYS A 123 16.65 23.87 7.49
N LEU A 124 15.97 23.64 6.37
CA LEU A 124 16.46 23.98 5.03
C LEU A 124 16.45 25.50 4.79
N ALA A 125 15.50 26.23 5.38
CA ALA A 125 15.52 27.69 5.41
C ALA A 125 16.74 28.24 6.18
N ASP A 126 17.12 27.61 7.29
CA ASP A 126 18.31 27.97 8.08
C ASP A 126 19.63 27.70 7.33
N VAL A 127 19.66 26.78 6.37
CA VAL A 127 20.83 26.53 5.50
C VAL A 127 20.88 27.51 4.31
N GLY A 128 19.75 28.12 3.96
CA GLY A 128 19.61 29.08 2.85
C GLY A 128 19.78 30.56 3.22
N GLU A 129 19.59 30.94 4.49
CA GLU A 129 19.82 32.31 4.96
C GLU A 129 21.20 32.46 5.61
N GLY A 130 22.24 32.43 4.77
CA GLY A 130 23.54 32.99 5.11
C GLY A 130 23.43 34.50 5.36
N THR A 131 23.15 34.87 6.62
CA THR A 131 23.50 36.14 7.27
C THR A 131 23.32 37.40 6.42
N MET A 132 22.07 37.88 6.29
CA MET A 132 21.83 39.31 6.04
C MET A 132 22.23 40.09 7.30
N ILE A 133 23.49 40.53 7.36
CA ILE A 133 23.96 41.50 8.34
C ILE A 133 23.14 42.79 8.14
N LYS A 134 22.24 43.07 9.09
CA LYS A 134 21.59 44.37 9.22
C LYS A 134 22.66 45.45 9.34
N GLY A 135 22.56 46.46 8.49
CA GLY A 135 23.50 47.58 8.43
C GLY A 135 23.75 48.22 9.79
N GLY A 136 24.96 48.03 10.28
CA GLY A 136 25.60 48.88 11.29
C GLY A 136 26.94 49.32 10.70
N LYS A 137 27.14 50.64 10.57
CA LYS A 137 28.41 51.25 10.17
C LYS A 137 29.57 50.66 10.99
N VAL A 138 30.57 50.09 10.31
CA VAL A 138 31.91 49.93 10.87
C VAL A 138 32.92 50.23 9.76
N ASP A 139 33.93 51.02 10.13
CA ASP A 139 34.96 51.59 9.28
C ASP A 139 35.79 50.55 8.51
N LYS A 140 36.27 50.98 7.34
CA LYS A 140 37.26 50.27 6.54
C LYS A 140 38.60 50.31 7.30
N ASP A 141 39.06 49.16 7.77
CA ASP A 141 40.45 48.72 7.68
C ASP A 141 40.58 47.29 8.24
N ASP A 142 41.43 46.50 7.59
CA ASP A 142 41.90 45.16 7.95
C ASP A 142 41.18 43.93 7.34
N MET A 143 41.65 43.57 6.15
CA MET A 143 41.42 42.27 5.50
C MET A 143 42.57 41.30 5.85
N THR A 144 42.31 40.21 6.57
CA THR A 144 42.94 38.89 6.32
C THR A 144 42.08 37.73 6.89
N PRO A 145 41.86 36.63 6.15
CA PRO A 145 41.13 35.48 6.67
C PRO A 145 42.07 34.46 7.32
N LYS A 146 41.90 34.19 8.62
CA LYS A 146 42.56 33.05 9.30
C LYS A 146 41.62 31.85 9.37
N ARG A 147 42.00 30.78 8.67
CA ARG A 147 41.50 29.41 8.85
C ARG A 147 41.71 28.98 10.30
N VAL A 148 40.71 28.38 10.93
CA VAL A 148 40.91 27.57 12.14
C VAL A 148 40.37 26.17 11.86
N CYS A 149 41.33 25.25 11.73
CA CYS A 149 41.11 23.81 11.80
C CYS A 149 40.85 23.45 13.27
N GLU A 150 39.77 22.72 13.53
CA GLU A 150 39.58 22.05 14.81
C GLU A 150 40.58 20.89 14.91
N ARG A 151 41.43 20.94 15.94
CA ARG A 151 42.17 19.80 16.45
C ARG A 151 41.74 19.61 17.90
N ASN A 152 41.12 18.47 18.16
CA ASN A 152 40.98 17.90 19.50
C ASN A 152 42.37 17.72 20.12
N ASN A 153 42.49 18.07 21.40
CA ASN A 153 43.44 17.44 22.32
C ASN A 153 42.88 17.53 23.74
N ASP A 154 43.00 16.39 24.40
CA ASP A 154 42.71 16.10 25.80
C ASP A 154 43.47 17.02 26.77
N ASP A 155 42.89 17.23 27.96
CA ASP A 155 43.49 16.83 29.24
C ASP A 155 42.86 17.60 30.42
N GLY A 156 42.54 16.84 31.47
CA GLY A 156 41.90 17.35 32.67
C GLY A 156 42.79 18.28 33.48
N ASN A 157 42.19 19.31 34.07
CA ASN A 157 42.62 19.78 35.38
C ASN A 157 41.48 20.47 36.13
N GLN A 158 41.29 20.05 37.38
CA GLN A 158 40.39 20.67 38.35
C GLN A 158 40.85 22.09 38.67
N ILE A 159 39.89 23.02 38.80
CA ILE A 159 40.14 24.32 39.44
C ILE A 159 39.13 24.46 40.58
N HIS A 160 39.60 24.23 41.81
CA HIS A 160 38.93 24.63 43.04
C HIS A 160 39.16 26.12 43.28
N SER A 161 38.08 26.88 43.53
CA SER A 161 38.17 28.16 44.24
C SER A 161 37.45 28.02 45.58
N THR A 162 38.19 28.33 46.66
CA THR A 162 37.72 28.30 48.05
C THR A 162 37.75 29.72 48.59
N THR A 163 36.65 30.17 49.18
CA THR A 163 36.58 31.45 49.90
C THR A 163 36.33 31.14 51.38
N ILE A 164 37.18 31.65 52.27
CA ILE A 164 37.15 31.43 53.73
C ILE A 164 36.40 32.59 54.41
N GLY A 165 35.40 32.26 55.23
CA GLY A 165 34.68 33.18 56.11
C GLY A 165 35.34 33.37 57.48
N ALA A 166 35.09 34.51 58.11
CA ALA A 166 35.80 35.04 59.27
C ALA A 166 35.30 34.46 60.62
N ASP A 167 35.57 33.19 60.90
CA ASP A 167 35.46 32.57 62.24
C ASP A 167 35.98 31.11 62.32
N GLY A 168 36.62 30.58 61.28
CA GLY A 168 37.60 29.50 61.45
C GLY A 168 37.06 28.09 61.79
N THR A 169 35.79 27.77 61.52
CA THR A 169 35.28 26.38 61.56
C THR A 169 34.30 26.08 60.41
N PRO A 170 34.38 24.91 59.74
CA PRO A 170 33.45 24.56 58.66
C PRO A 170 32.19 23.87 59.20
N THR A 171 31.01 24.43 58.93
CA THR A 171 29.70 23.77 59.16
C THR A 171 28.91 23.66 57.87
N MET A 172 28.49 22.43 57.53
CA MET A 172 27.55 22.10 56.47
C MET A 172 26.12 22.35 56.93
N SER A 173 25.39 23.25 56.27
CA SER A 173 23.94 23.35 56.39
C SER A 173 23.32 23.84 55.08
N THR A 174 22.51 23.01 54.44
CA THR A 174 21.60 23.40 53.36
C THR A 174 20.34 24.03 53.95
N PRO A 175 19.92 25.25 53.55
CA PRO A 175 18.57 25.73 53.83
C PRO A 175 17.69 25.63 52.59
N THR A 176 16.62 24.85 52.70
CA THR A 176 15.39 24.99 51.92
C THR A 176 14.63 26.25 52.35
N CYS A 177 14.11 27.06 51.42
CA CYS A 177 12.78 27.67 51.57
C CYS A 177 12.19 28.17 50.23
N LYS A 178 10.86 28.07 50.17
CA LYS A 178 9.94 28.20 49.04
C LYS A 178 9.65 29.65 48.65
N THR A 179 9.22 29.84 47.39
CA THR A 179 8.16 30.78 47.01
C THR A 179 7.38 30.27 45.79
N THR A 180 6.10 30.62 45.76
CA THR A 180 4.97 30.03 45.02
C THR A 180 4.50 30.87 43.82
N SER A 181 3.87 30.17 42.86
CA SER A 181 2.90 30.61 41.80
C SER A 181 3.45 31.49 40.65
N ALA A 182 3.02 31.38 39.38
CA ALA A 182 1.81 30.81 38.79
C ALA A 182 1.97 30.48 37.28
N VAL A 183 1.06 29.62 36.78
CA VAL A 183 0.72 29.25 35.39
C VAL A 183 1.75 28.38 34.64
N GLY A 184 1.49 27.08 34.67
CA GLY A 184 2.29 26.05 34.00
C GLY A 184 2.11 26.05 32.49
N GLY A 185 3.16 26.41 31.77
CA GLY A 185 3.45 25.80 30.47
C GLY A 185 4.14 24.46 30.74
N ALA A 186 3.47 23.36 30.43
CA ALA A 186 4.12 22.05 30.47
C ALA A 186 5.27 22.06 29.45
N ASN A 187 6.50 22.05 29.97
CA ASN A 187 7.70 21.73 29.20
C ASN A 187 7.55 20.28 28.74
N VAL A 188 6.99 20.05 27.55
CA VAL A 188 6.88 18.70 26.98
C VAL A 188 8.29 18.22 26.64
N LYS A 189 8.76 17.19 27.34
CA LYS A 189 10.09 16.62 27.12
C LYS A 189 10.09 15.81 25.81
N ALA A 190 11.14 15.95 25.00
CA ALA A 190 11.40 15.21 23.76
C ALA A 190 11.47 13.67 23.90
N ASP A 191 11.36 13.17 25.12
CA ASP A 191 11.41 11.76 25.56
C ASP A 191 10.17 10.95 25.15
N GLN A 192 9.03 11.59 24.89
CA GLN A 192 7.72 10.91 24.84
C GLN A 192 7.22 10.48 23.45
N THR A 193 7.97 10.74 22.37
CA THR A 193 7.56 10.35 21.01
C THR A 193 8.16 8.99 20.63
N PRO A 194 7.41 8.11 19.93
CA PRO A 194 7.95 6.87 19.40
C PRO A 194 8.81 7.08 18.16
N PHE A 195 8.87 8.29 17.60
CA PHE A 195 9.57 8.56 16.35
C PHE A 195 10.98 9.10 16.58
N LEU A 196 11.85 8.89 15.59
CA LEU A 196 13.14 9.58 15.51
C LEU A 196 12.93 11.10 15.50
N PRO A 197 13.86 11.89 16.09
CA PRO A 197 13.72 13.33 16.20
C PRO A 197 13.72 14.05 14.84
N ASP A 198 14.39 13.46 13.85
CA ASP A 198 14.46 13.98 12.48
C ASP A 198 13.66 13.10 11.53
N ALA A 199 12.76 13.74 10.78
CA ALA A 199 12.04 13.08 9.69
C ALA A 199 13.01 12.74 8.55
N HIS A 200 12.81 11.58 7.93
CA HIS A 200 13.48 11.19 6.71
C HIS A 200 12.84 11.91 5.52
N VAL A 201 13.62 12.75 4.81
CA VAL A 201 13.14 13.43 3.60
C VAL A 201 13.66 12.70 2.37
N GLY A 202 12.76 12.05 1.64
CA GLY A 202 13.12 11.18 0.54
C GLY A 202 12.17 10.00 0.38
N PHE A 203 12.57 9.02 -0.43
CA PHE A 203 11.84 7.76 -0.59
C PHE A 203 12.42 6.67 0.31
N MET A 204 11.75 5.53 0.40
CA MET A 204 12.31 4.35 1.04
C MET A 204 12.15 3.12 0.18
N LEU A 205 13.20 2.30 0.12
CA LEU A 205 13.07 0.93 -0.36
C LEU A 205 12.62 0.05 0.80
N ILE A 206 11.74 -0.90 0.52
CA ILE A 206 11.29 -1.89 1.49
C ILE A 206 11.27 -3.27 0.88
N ASP A 207 11.71 -4.26 1.65
CA ASP A 207 11.72 -5.68 1.28
C ASP A 207 11.04 -6.45 2.41
N ARG A 208 9.97 -7.17 2.08
CA ARG A 208 9.21 -7.99 3.03
C ARG A 208 9.28 -9.44 2.65
N SER A 209 9.54 -10.31 3.63
CA SER A 209 9.22 -11.73 3.53
C SER A 209 8.05 -12.05 4.43
N THR A 210 7.23 -13.00 4.02
CA THR A 210 6.06 -13.52 4.72
C THR A 210 6.12 -15.05 4.73
N PRO A 211 5.23 -15.75 5.45
CA PRO A 211 5.20 -17.22 5.40
C PRO A 211 5.01 -17.80 3.99
N THR A 212 4.41 -17.03 3.08
CA THR A 212 4.05 -17.44 1.71
C THR A 212 4.98 -16.85 0.65
N ILE A 213 5.65 -15.72 0.94
CA ILE A 213 6.48 -15.01 -0.03
C ILE A 213 7.87 -14.77 0.55
N SER A 214 8.91 -15.14 -0.20
CA SER A 214 10.30 -14.97 0.26
C SER A 214 10.82 -13.54 0.20
N SER A 215 10.33 -12.72 -0.74
CA SER A 215 10.70 -11.31 -0.89
C SER A 215 9.61 -10.58 -1.69
N ARG A 216 9.18 -9.42 -1.18
CA ARG A 216 8.24 -8.49 -1.82
C ARG A 216 8.84 -7.10 -1.75
N ARG A 217 9.28 -6.60 -2.91
CA ARG A 217 9.98 -5.32 -3.07
C ARG A 217 8.98 -4.17 -3.24
N GLY A 218 9.25 -3.05 -2.57
CA GLY A 218 8.45 -1.84 -2.70
C GLY A 218 9.27 -0.55 -2.57
N LEU A 219 8.69 0.53 -3.10
CA LEU A 219 9.20 1.90 -2.98
C LEU A 219 8.16 2.78 -2.29
N VAL A 220 8.43 3.25 -1.08
CA VAL A 220 7.55 4.14 -0.32
C VAL A 220 7.82 5.60 -0.73
N LEU A 221 6.77 6.28 -1.21
CA LEU A 221 6.79 7.67 -1.63
C LEU A 221 5.41 8.31 -1.45
N SER A 222 5.24 9.60 -1.78
CA SER A 222 3.92 10.23 -1.77
C SER A 222 3.40 10.52 -3.17
N LEU A 223 2.11 10.26 -3.39
CA LEU A 223 1.40 10.62 -4.62
C LEU A 223 0.51 11.84 -4.41
N ASP A 224 0.35 12.63 -5.47
CA ASP A 224 -0.50 13.81 -5.50
C ASP A 224 -1.97 13.45 -5.72
N LEU A 225 -2.83 13.78 -4.76
CA LEU A 225 -4.27 13.52 -4.86
C LEU A 225 -4.95 14.38 -5.93
N GLU A 226 -4.34 15.44 -6.45
CA GLU A 226 -4.85 16.14 -7.65
C GLU A 226 -4.69 15.31 -8.93
N GLN A 227 -3.80 14.31 -8.93
CA GLN A 227 -3.60 13.36 -10.04
C GLN A 227 -4.34 12.04 -9.86
N TYR A 228 -5.25 11.98 -8.87
CA TYR A 228 -6.07 10.81 -8.56
C TYR A 228 -7.56 11.13 -8.64
N ASP A 229 -8.27 10.28 -9.37
CA ASP A 229 -9.72 10.26 -9.41
C ASP A 229 -10.22 8.79 -9.39
N TYR A 230 -11.19 8.53 -8.52
CA TYR A 230 -11.80 7.23 -8.29
C TYR A 230 -13.12 7.05 -9.05
N SER A 231 -13.49 8.02 -9.89
CA SER A 231 -14.60 7.90 -10.83
C SER A 231 -14.35 6.78 -11.87
N PRO A 232 -15.40 6.08 -12.33
CA PRO A 232 -15.24 5.00 -13.32
C PRO A 232 -14.63 5.43 -14.65
N ASP A 233 -14.85 6.69 -15.04
CA ASP A 233 -14.45 7.32 -16.30
C ASP A 233 -13.15 8.14 -16.20
N SER A 234 -12.47 8.04 -15.04
CA SER A 234 -11.23 8.77 -14.75
C SER A 234 -10.19 8.65 -15.85
N GLN A 235 -9.61 9.81 -16.21
CA GLN A 235 -8.51 9.96 -17.15
C GLN A 235 -7.21 10.40 -16.46
N THR A 236 -7.15 10.35 -15.13
CA THR A 236 -5.99 10.81 -14.36
C THR A 236 -4.82 9.82 -14.38
N LEU A 237 -3.63 10.25 -13.98
CA LEU A 237 -2.44 9.39 -13.94
C LEU A 237 -2.58 8.24 -12.92
N ILE A 238 -3.27 8.50 -11.82
CA ILE A 238 -3.54 7.53 -10.76
C ILE A 238 -5.02 7.15 -10.85
N ARG A 239 -5.31 5.85 -11.03
CA ARG A 239 -6.70 5.36 -11.15
C ARG A 239 -6.96 4.18 -10.23
N ALA A 240 -8.20 4.11 -9.73
CA ALA A 240 -8.67 2.93 -9.02
C ALA A 240 -8.73 1.73 -9.98
N THR A 241 -8.31 0.55 -9.52
CA THR A 241 -8.49 -0.69 -10.29
C THR A 241 -9.90 -1.24 -10.14
N GLU A 242 -10.55 -0.98 -9.00
CA GLU A 242 -11.90 -1.45 -8.68
C GLU A 242 -12.84 -0.30 -8.33
N LYS A 243 -14.15 -0.52 -8.51
CA LYS A 243 -15.19 0.42 -8.12
C LYS A 243 -15.16 0.68 -6.61
N THR A 244 -14.98 1.95 -6.24
CA THR A 244 -15.04 2.40 -4.85
C THR A 244 -16.45 2.28 -4.29
N VAL A 245 -16.59 1.70 -3.10
CA VAL A 245 -17.87 1.66 -2.38
C VAL A 245 -18.11 3.00 -1.68
N VAL A 246 -18.86 3.88 -2.33
CA VAL A 246 -19.08 5.27 -1.91
C VAL A 246 -19.71 5.35 -0.51
N GLU A 247 -20.58 4.41 -0.16
CA GLU A 247 -21.27 4.35 1.13
C GLU A 247 -20.32 4.13 2.31
N ARG A 248 -19.12 3.58 2.05
CA ARG A 248 -18.07 3.35 3.06
C ARG A 248 -17.13 4.55 3.23
N LEU A 249 -17.18 5.53 2.33
CA LEU A 249 -16.29 6.70 2.39
C LEU A 249 -16.55 7.62 3.58
N PRO A 250 -17.81 7.93 3.99
CA PRO A 250 -18.05 8.88 5.07
C PRO A 250 -17.38 8.52 6.40
N ILE A 251 -17.43 7.24 6.81
CA ILE A 251 -16.81 6.82 8.07
C ILE A 251 -15.27 6.88 7.98
N ARG A 252 -14.68 6.49 6.84
CA ARG A 252 -13.24 6.56 6.59
C ARG A 252 -12.74 8.01 6.53
N ALA A 253 -13.50 8.88 5.88
CA ALA A 253 -13.23 10.32 5.84
C ALA A 253 -13.31 10.92 7.25
N LYS A 254 -14.30 10.55 8.06
CA LYS A 254 -14.44 11.00 9.46
C LYS A 254 -13.25 10.59 10.33
N ILE A 255 -12.75 9.36 10.17
CA ILE A 255 -11.54 8.89 10.86
C ILE A 255 -10.34 9.78 10.50
N ARG A 256 -10.15 10.05 9.20
CA ARG A 256 -9.00 10.80 8.70
C ARG A 256 -9.08 12.31 8.93
N GLU A 257 -10.27 12.91 8.93
CA GLU A 257 -10.49 14.35 9.10
C GLU A 257 -9.80 14.88 10.37
N ASN A 258 -9.86 14.10 11.45
CA ASN A 258 -9.30 14.48 12.74
C ASN A 258 -7.85 14.01 12.99
N ALA A 259 -7.26 13.29 12.03
CA ALA A 259 -5.93 12.71 12.19
C ALA A 259 -4.82 13.77 11.97
N SER A 260 -3.77 13.72 12.80
CA SER A 260 -2.53 14.49 12.58
C SER A 260 -1.48 13.68 11.81
N LEU A 261 -1.60 12.35 11.85
CA LEU A 261 -0.75 11.39 11.16
C LEU A 261 -1.54 10.58 10.14
N GLU A 262 -0.87 10.16 9.08
CA GLU A 262 -1.28 9.03 8.28
C GLU A 262 -0.25 7.91 8.34
N LEU A 263 -0.74 6.68 8.19
CA LEU A 263 0.05 5.46 8.11
C LEU A 263 -0.29 4.78 6.78
N PRO A 264 0.69 4.50 5.91
CA PRO A 264 0.44 3.91 4.61
C PRO A 264 0.08 2.43 4.75
N HIS A 265 -1.03 2.03 4.13
CA HIS A 265 -1.34 0.64 3.76
C HIS A 265 -1.73 0.55 2.27
N ILE A 266 -1.68 1.69 1.58
CA ILE A 266 -2.07 1.81 0.18
C ILE A 266 -0.93 1.26 -0.66
N VAL A 267 -1.24 0.26 -1.46
CA VAL A 267 -0.33 -0.32 -2.45
C VAL A 267 -0.74 0.18 -3.82
N ILE A 268 0.22 0.75 -4.52
CA ILE A 268 0.07 1.24 -5.89
C ILE A 268 0.92 0.36 -6.79
N LEU A 269 0.32 -0.10 -7.86
CA LEU A 269 0.99 -0.88 -8.89
C LEU A 269 1.53 0.03 -9.98
N VAL A 270 2.67 -0.34 -10.53
CA VAL A 270 3.21 0.16 -11.79
C VAL A 270 3.41 -1.02 -12.75
N ASP A 271 3.19 -0.76 -14.03
CA ASP A 271 3.44 -1.72 -15.11
C ASP A 271 4.82 -1.45 -15.72
N ASP A 272 5.84 -2.14 -15.18
CA ASP A 272 7.24 -2.01 -15.61
C ASP A 272 7.84 -3.41 -15.91
N PRO A 273 7.54 -4.00 -17.07
CA PRO A 273 7.92 -5.39 -17.39
C PRO A 273 9.44 -5.61 -17.48
N LYS A 274 10.23 -4.54 -17.54
CA LYS A 274 11.70 -4.58 -17.59
C LYS A 274 12.35 -4.36 -16.22
N ASP A 275 11.56 -4.19 -15.16
CA ASP A 275 12.01 -3.88 -13.80
C ASP A 275 13.03 -2.73 -13.73
N GLN A 276 12.79 -1.68 -14.50
CA GLN A 276 13.65 -0.51 -14.61
C GLN A 276 13.59 0.38 -13.36
N LEU A 277 12.47 0.36 -12.63
CA LEU A 277 12.26 1.14 -11.42
C LEU A 277 12.95 0.49 -10.21
N LEU A 278 12.52 -0.70 -9.80
CA LEU A 278 12.96 -1.31 -8.55
C LEU A 278 14.30 -2.03 -8.71
N GLY A 279 14.50 -2.77 -9.80
CA GLY A 279 15.73 -3.54 -10.07
C GLY A 279 17.03 -2.76 -9.80
N PRO A 280 17.28 -1.63 -10.49
CA PRO A 280 18.47 -0.81 -10.30
C PRO A 280 18.64 -0.22 -8.89
N LEU A 281 17.53 0.10 -8.21
CA LEU A 281 17.56 0.63 -6.84
C LEU A 281 17.96 -0.47 -5.84
N PHE A 282 17.36 -1.65 -5.96
CA PHE A 282 17.67 -2.81 -5.12
C PHE A 282 19.08 -3.36 -5.36
N ALA A 283 19.62 -3.26 -6.57
CA ALA A 283 21.00 -3.61 -6.87
C ALA A 283 22.03 -2.74 -6.10
N LYS A 284 21.62 -1.58 -5.59
CA LYS A 284 22.46 -0.66 -4.80
C LYS A 284 22.11 -0.64 -3.32
N LYS A 285 21.17 -1.47 -2.84
CA LYS A 285 20.60 -1.39 -1.48
C LYS A 285 21.62 -1.53 -0.36
N GLU A 286 22.70 -2.28 -0.57
CA GLU A 286 23.77 -2.49 0.41
C GLU A 286 24.55 -1.21 0.76
N LYS A 287 24.51 -0.20 -0.12
CA LYS A 287 25.15 1.10 0.11
C LYS A 287 24.25 2.09 0.84
N LEU A 288 22.98 1.75 1.03
CA LEU A 288 21.98 2.63 1.62
C LEU A 288 21.93 2.46 3.14
N GLU A 289 21.62 3.55 3.83
CA GLU A 289 21.36 3.51 5.27
C GLU A 289 20.10 2.68 5.56
N VAL A 290 20.24 1.65 6.40
CA VAL A 290 19.11 0.86 6.88
C VAL A 290 18.26 1.71 7.83
N ALA A 291 16.97 1.82 7.54
CA ALA A 291 15.99 2.50 8.39
C ALA A 291 15.51 1.61 9.53
N TYR A 292 15.22 0.35 9.23
CA TYR A 292 14.79 -0.68 10.17
C TYR A 292 14.99 -2.07 9.54
N ASP A 293 15.07 -3.09 10.38
CA ASP A 293 15.31 -4.51 10.05
C ASP A 293 14.80 -5.34 11.23
N PHE A 294 13.62 -5.96 11.12
CA PHE A 294 12.95 -6.63 12.23
C PHE A 294 11.86 -7.62 11.78
N ASP A 295 11.54 -8.57 12.67
CA ASP A 295 10.43 -9.51 12.50
C ASP A 295 9.08 -8.86 12.80
N LEU A 296 8.10 -9.12 11.94
CA LEU A 296 6.73 -8.64 12.08
C LEU A 296 5.97 -9.45 13.14
N MET A 297 5.01 -8.80 13.80
CA MET A 297 4.17 -9.47 14.81
C MET A 297 3.33 -10.61 14.23
N GLU A 298 2.81 -11.47 15.11
CA GLU A 298 1.99 -12.63 14.75
C GLU A 298 2.69 -13.61 13.78
N ASN A 299 4.03 -13.64 13.76
CA ASN A 299 4.84 -14.46 12.86
C ASN A 299 4.57 -14.16 11.36
N ALA A 300 4.21 -12.92 11.04
CA ALA A 300 3.92 -12.51 9.66
C ALA A 300 5.17 -12.33 8.78
N GLY A 301 6.33 -12.75 9.25
CA GLY A 301 7.60 -12.72 8.52
C GLY A 301 8.52 -11.58 8.97
N HIS A 302 9.23 -10.99 8.01
CA HIS A 302 10.31 -10.04 8.29
C HIS A 302 10.26 -8.85 7.34
N ILE A 303 10.65 -7.67 7.82
CA ILE A 303 10.76 -6.48 6.98
C ILE A 303 12.09 -5.77 7.17
N LYS A 304 12.65 -5.32 6.05
CA LYS A 304 13.80 -4.43 6.01
C LYS A 304 13.52 -3.21 5.15
N GLY A 305 13.94 -2.04 5.64
CA GLY A 305 13.76 -0.77 4.97
C GLY A 305 15.08 -0.01 4.83
N TRP A 306 15.24 0.70 3.72
CA TRP A 306 16.42 1.53 3.43
C TRP A 306 16.02 2.94 3.02
N LYS A 307 16.81 3.93 3.43
CA LYS A 307 16.58 5.34 3.12
C LYS A 307 17.15 5.69 1.74
N LEU A 308 16.33 6.34 0.92
CA LEU A 308 16.76 7.10 -0.25
C LEU A 308 16.56 8.58 0.05
N ARG A 309 17.55 9.23 0.65
CA ARG A 309 17.49 10.62 1.10
C ARG A 309 17.63 11.55 -0.09
N LEU A 310 16.80 12.60 -0.11
CA LEU A 310 16.80 13.59 -1.19
C LEU A 310 18.21 14.12 -1.50
N HIS A 311 18.99 14.46 -0.47
CA HIS A 311 20.30 15.09 -0.64
C HIS A 311 21.46 14.13 -0.92
N ASN A 312 21.39 12.89 -0.44
CA ASN A 312 22.51 11.94 -0.55
C ASN A 312 22.35 11.01 -1.75
N GLU A 313 21.11 10.65 -2.09
CA GLU A 313 20.79 9.72 -3.17
C GLU A 313 20.10 10.43 -4.36
N PHE A 314 20.54 11.65 -4.69
CA PHE A 314 19.97 12.46 -5.78
C PHE A 314 19.84 11.69 -7.09
N ASP A 315 20.90 10.99 -7.53
CA ASP A 315 20.90 10.21 -8.78
C ASP A 315 19.85 9.09 -8.77
N ALA A 316 19.58 8.51 -7.59
CA ALA A 316 18.56 7.46 -7.46
C ALA A 316 17.15 8.06 -7.60
N LEU A 317 16.89 9.23 -7.00
CA LEU A 317 15.61 9.93 -7.14
C LEU A 317 15.42 10.47 -8.57
N GLN A 318 16.50 10.92 -9.21
CA GLN A 318 16.48 11.31 -10.61
C GLN A 318 16.13 10.13 -11.52
N HIS A 319 16.75 8.97 -11.30
CA HIS A 319 16.41 7.73 -12.00
C HIS A 319 14.94 7.35 -11.82
N VAL A 320 14.38 7.48 -10.61
CA VAL A 320 12.95 7.26 -10.36
C VAL A 320 12.08 8.20 -11.21
N ALA A 321 12.41 9.49 -11.25
CA ALA A 321 11.67 10.45 -12.07
C ALA A 321 11.73 10.09 -13.56
N GLU A 322 12.92 9.77 -14.07
CA GLU A 322 13.16 9.39 -15.47
C GLU A 322 12.37 8.14 -15.88
N VAL A 323 12.38 7.10 -15.03
CA VAL A 323 11.61 5.88 -15.28
C VAL A 323 10.10 6.16 -15.29
N PHE A 324 9.58 6.94 -14.35
CA PHE A 324 8.15 7.28 -14.36
C PHE A 324 7.72 8.10 -15.58
N HIS A 325 8.57 9.01 -16.07
CA HIS A 325 8.30 9.70 -17.34
C HIS A 325 8.29 8.73 -18.53
N GLN A 326 9.21 7.77 -18.55
CA GLN A 326 9.25 6.75 -19.60
C GLN A 326 8.01 5.86 -19.57
N LEU A 327 7.63 5.31 -18.40
CA LEU A 327 6.44 4.46 -18.26
C LEU A 327 5.17 5.22 -18.66
N LYS A 328 5.03 6.48 -18.23
CA LYS A 328 3.90 7.33 -18.64
C LYS A 328 3.82 7.49 -20.16
N ALA A 329 4.97 7.65 -20.83
CA ALA A 329 5.03 7.73 -22.29
C ALA A 329 4.67 6.39 -22.95
N ASP A 330 5.18 5.27 -22.41
CA ASP A 330 4.91 3.92 -22.90
C ASP A 330 3.41 3.57 -22.79
N HIS A 331 2.70 4.04 -21.77
CA HIS A 331 1.26 3.85 -21.56
C HIS A 331 0.37 4.89 -22.25
N THR A 332 0.95 5.77 -23.09
CA THR A 332 0.19 6.71 -23.93
C THR A 332 -0.10 6.05 -25.28
N HIS A 333 -1.33 5.57 -25.49
CA HIS A 333 -1.75 4.91 -26.73
C HIS A 333 -2.94 5.60 -27.37
N GLY A 334 -2.82 5.98 -28.65
CA GLY A 334 -3.88 6.65 -29.39
C GLY A 334 -4.34 7.94 -28.72
N ASP A 335 -5.66 8.10 -28.56
CA ASP A 335 -6.29 9.26 -27.91
C ASP A 335 -6.55 9.06 -26.40
N SER A 336 -6.24 7.88 -25.84
CA SER A 336 -6.48 7.57 -24.42
C SER A 336 -5.50 8.31 -23.52
N ALA A 337 -6.00 8.90 -22.43
CA ALA A 337 -5.13 9.54 -21.46
C ALA A 337 -4.20 8.50 -20.78
N PRO A 338 -2.92 8.83 -20.56
CA PRO A 338 -1.99 7.91 -19.93
C PRO A 338 -2.41 7.58 -18.49
N MET A 339 -2.16 6.34 -18.10
CA MET A 339 -2.28 5.86 -16.73
C MET A 339 -0.91 5.38 -16.30
N LEU A 340 -0.41 5.87 -15.17
CA LEU A 340 0.90 5.51 -14.64
C LEU A 340 0.79 4.62 -13.38
N PHE A 341 -0.26 4.84 -12.59
CA PHE A 341 -0.43 4.20 -11.29
C PHE A 341 -1.82 3.57 -11.18
N ALA A 342 -1.85 2.28 -10.87
CA ALA A 342 -3.08 1.56 -10.56
C ALA A 342 -3.17 1.32 -9.05
N VAL A 343 -4.30 1.61 -8.42
CA VAL A 343 -4.45 1.28 -7.00
C VAL A 343 -4.58 -0.24 -6.86
N GLY A 344 -3.58 -0.90 -6.29
CA GLY A 344 -3.59 -2.34 -6.06
C GLY A 344 -4.35 -2.71 -4.78
N ASP A 345 -4.06 -2.02 -3.68
CA ASP A 345 -4.75 -2.18 -2.40
C ASP A 345 -4.94 -0.83 -1.70
N GLY A 346 -5.97 -0.72 -0.86
CA GLY A 346 -6.28 0.50 -0.14
C GLY A 346 -7.08 1.55 -0.93
N ASN A 347 -7.82 1.13 -1.98
CA ASN A 347 -8.64 2.02 -2.82
C ASN A 347 -9.56 2.96 -2.02
N HIS A 348 -10.31 2.42 -1.05
CA HIS A 348 -11.17 3.22 -0.17
C HIS A 348 -10.40 4.23 0.67
N SER A 349 -9.16 3.91 1.05
CA SER A 349 -8.33 4.78 1.89
C SER A 349 -7.72 5.91 1.09
N LEU A 350 -7.30 5.66 -0.15
CA LEU A 350 -6.87 6.71 -1.07
C LEU A 350 -8.05 7.61 -1.47
N ALA A 351 -9.23 7.04 -1.74
CA ALA A 351 -10.46 7.78 -1.97
C ALA A 351 -10.86 8.64 -0.75
N ALA A 352 -10.78 8.10 0.47
CA ALA A 352 -11.03 8.88 1.69
C ALA A 352 -10.02 10.02 1.86
N ALA A 353 -8.74 9.80 1.50
CA ALA A 353 -7.74 10.85 1.49
C ALA A 353 -8.08 11.97 0.50
N LYS A 354 -8.51 11.62 -0.72
CA LYS A 354 -8.99 12.57 -1.74
C LYS A 354 -10.19 13.38 -1.23
N VAL A 355 -11.19 12.73 -0.65
CA VAL A 355 -12.38 13.40 -0.08
C VAL A 355 -11.99 14.41 1.01
N VAL A 356 -11.12 14.02 1.96
CA VAL A 356 -10.66 14.90 3.03
C VAL A 356 -9.83 16.06 2.47
N TRP A 357 -9.01 15.81 1.45
CA TRP A 357 -8.24 16.86 0.77
C TRP A 357 -9.14 17.89 0.10
N GLU A 358 -10.08 17.47 -0.75
CA GLU A 358 -11.02 18.38 -1.43
C GLU A 358 -11.84 19.20 -0.44
N SER A 359 -12.33 18.55 0.63
CA SER A 359 -13.03 19.24 1.73
C SER A 359 -12.13 20.28 2.41
N THR A 360 -10.87 19.94 2.69
CA THR A 360 -9.91 20.83 3.35
C THR A 360 -9.54 22.02 2.47
N LYS A 361 -9.24 21.77 1.19
CA LYS A 361 -8.94 22.79 0.17
C LYS A 361 -10.09 23.79 0.06
N LYS A 362 -11.33 23.32 -0.02
CA LYS A 362 -12.54 24.14 -0.08
C LYS A 362 -12.78 24.91 1.23
N ARG A 363 -12.71 24.24 2.38
CA ARG A 363 -12.95 24.83 3.71
C ARG A 363 -11.98 25.95 4.03
N LEU A 364 -10.72 25.81 3.65
CA LEU A 364 -9.67 26.80 3.89
C LEU A 364 -9.56 27.85 2.76
N ASN A 365 -10.34 27.71 1.69
CA ASN A 365 -10.34 28.61 0.53
C ASN A 365 -8.91 28.89 0.02
N MET A 366 -8.14 27.81 -0.18
CA MET A 366 -6.71 27.91 -0.50
C MET A 366 -6.46 28.43 -1.91
N THR A 367 -5.41 29.23 -2.08
CA THR A 367 -4.85 29.51 -3.41
C THR A 367 -4.12 28.28 -3.96
N PRO A 368 -3.87 28.19 -5.28
CA PRO A 368 -3.08 27.10 -5.85
C PRO A 368 -1.72 26.88 -5.17
N GLU A 369 -1.02 27.97 -4.84
CA GLU A 369 0.29 27.93 -4.18
C GLU A 369 0.20 27.42 -2.74
N GLN A 370 -0.86 27.78 -2.01
CA GLN A 370 -1.13 27.25 -0.68
C GLN A 370 -1.47 25.76 -0.74
N ALA A 371 -2.28 25.38 -1.74
CA ALA A 371 -2.72 24.01 -1.93
C ALA A 371 -1.55 23.07 -2.26
N GLU A 372 -0.60 23.53 -3.08
CA GLU A 372 0.64 22.81 -3.44
C GLU A 372 1.53 22.48 -2.25
N ARG A 373 1.54 23.34 -1.22
CA ARG A 373 2.37 23.13 -0.02
C ARG A 373 1.64 22.40 1.09
N HIS A 374 0.35 22.11 0.93
CA HIS A 374 -0.44 21.54 2.01
C HIS A 374 -0.20 20.02 2.15
N PRO A 375 0.21 19.52 3.32
CA PRO A 375 0.59 18.11 3.49
C PRO A 375 -0.55 17.13 3.26
N ALA A 376 -1.81 17.53 3.43
CA ALA A 376 -2.97 16.68 3.14
C ALA A 376 -3.24 16.45 1.63
N ARG A 377 -2.61 17.23 0.73
CA ARG A 377 -2.73 17.04 -0.73
C ARG A 377 -2.08 15.74 -1.19
N TYR A 378 -1.07 15.29 -0.47
CA TYR A 378 -0.31 14.12 -0.85
C TYR A 378 -0.76 12.91 -0.04
N ALA A 379 -0.55 11.70 -0.53
CA ALA A 379 -0.83 10.46 0.18
C ALA A 379 0.41 9.56 0.15
N LEU A 380 0.85 9.09 1.32
CA LEU A 380 1.98 8.16 1.44
C LEU A 380 1.50 6.78 0.99
N VAL A 381 2.25 6.17 0.08
CA VAL A 381 1.91 4.90 -0.57
C VAL A 381 3.16 4.05 -0.71
N GLU A 382 2.95 2.77 -1.02
CA GLU A 382 4.00 1.88 -1.49
C GLU A 382 3.77 1.55 -2.96
N ILE A 383 4.78 1.81 -3.80
CA ILE A 383 4.82 1.39 -5.19
C ILE A 383 5.38 -0.03 -5.28
N GLN A 384 4.66 -0.92 -5.97
CA GLN A 384 5.10 -2.27 -6.33
C GLN A 384 5.03 -2.44 -7.86
N ASN A 385 5.96 -3.22 -8.42
CA ASN A 385 5.88 -3.60 -9.82
C ASN A 385 4.89 -4.77 -9.96
N ILE A 386 3.90 -4.64 -10.83
CA ILE A 386 2.89 -5.70 -11.04
C ILE A 386 3.52 -7.01 -11.55
N HIS A 387 4.68 -6.92 -12.22
CA HIS A 387 5.42 -8.06 -12.75
C HIS A 387 6.35 -8.73 -11.73
N ASP A 388 6.45 -8.20 -10.51
CA ASP A 388 7.21 -8.88 -9.47
C ASP A 388 6.53 -10.22 -9.14
N ASP A 389 7.32 -11.30 -9.04
CA ASP A 389 6.80 -12.66 -8.83
C ASP A 389 6.04 -12.77 -7.50
N SER A 390 6.37 -11.92 -6.52
CA SER A 390 5.65 -11.85 -5.25
C SER A 390 4.21 -11.38 -5.35
N ILE A 391 3.81 -10.73 -6.46
CA ILE A 391 2.45 -10.24 -6.64
C ILE A 391 1.59 -11.36 -7.20
N GLU A 392 0.72 -11.94 -6.40
CA GLU A 392 -0.27 -12.90 -6.90
C GLU A 392 -1.66 -12.28 -6.86
N PHE A 393 -2.39 -12.42 -7.97
CA PHE A 393 -3.80 -12.05 -8.05
C PHE A 393 -4.64 -13.29 -7.81
N GLU A 394 -5.20 -13.39 -6.61
CA GLU A 394 -6.16 -14.43 -6.29
C GLU A 394 -7.57 -14.00 -6.70
N PRO A 395 -8.34 -14.85 -7.39
CA PRO A 395 -9.73 -14.57 -7.65
C PRO A 395 -10.53 -14.50 -6.35
N ILE A 396 -11.48 -13.59 -6.28
CA ILE A 396 -12.48 -13.58 -5.20
C ILE A 396 -13.72 -14.27 -5.71
N HIS A 397 -14.13 -15.37 -5.10
CA HIS A 397 -15.27 -16.17 -5.53
C HIS A 397 -16.61 -15.57 -5.03
N ARG A 398 -17.75 -16.10 -5.50
CA ARG A 398 -19.09 -15.62 -5.15
C ARG A 398 -19.89 -16.73 -4.46
N LEU A 399 -20.39 -16.45 -3.27
CA LEU A 399 -21.33 -17.31 -2.54
C LEU A 399 -22.69 -16.62 -2.53
N MET A 400 -23.74 -17.34 -2.90
CA MET A 400 -25.09 -16.80 -2.99
C MET A 400 -26.05 -17.60 -2.13
N TYR A 401 -26.80 -16.89 -1.29
CA TYR A 401 -27.92 -17.42 -0.53
C TYR A 401 -29.25 -16.99 -1.15
N ASP A 402 -30.30 -17.73 -0.83
CA ASP A 402 -31.66 -17.49 -1.34
C ASP A 402 -31.77 -17.60 -2.87
N MET A 403 -30.86 -18.35 -3.49
CA MET A 403 -30.83 -18.61 -4.93
C MET A 403 -30.74 -20.11 -5.19
N LYS A 404 -31.77 -20.68 -5.82
CA LYS A 404 -31.72 -22.10 -6.21
C LYS A 404 -30.81 -22.29 -7.42
N PRO A 405 -30.08 -23.41 -7.55
CA PRO A 405 -29.26 -23.70 -8.72
C PRO A 405 -30.00 -23.55 -10.06
N SER A 406 -31.20 -24.11 -10.17
CA SER A 406 -32.04 -23.98 -11.38
C SER A 406 -32.50 -22.55 -11.66
N GLU A 407 -32.75 -21.77 -10.61
CA GLU A 407 -33.11 -20.37 -10.72
C GLU A 407 -31.93 -19.52 -11.19
N PHE A 408 -30.72 -19.77 -10.65
CA PHE A 408 -29.48 -19.14 -11.10
C PHE A 408 -29.26 -19.38 -12.60
N MET A 409 -29.36 -20.63 -13.06
CA MET A 409 -29.16 -20.97 -14.48
C MET A 409 -30.18 -20.28 -15.39
N ALA A 410 -31.47 -20.29 -15.01
CA ALA A 410 -32.51 -19.62 -15.78
C ALA A 410 -32.31 -18.09 -15.85
N LYS A 411 -31.89 -17.48 -14.74
CA LYS A 411 -31.57 -16.05 -14.68
C LYS A 411 -30.33 -15.71 -15.52
N MET A 412 -29.28 -16.52 -15.46
CA MET A 412 -28.05 -16.33 -16.23
C MET A 412 -28.34 -16.42 -17.74
N GLN A 413 -29.09 -17.42 -18.19
CA GLN A 413 -29.54 -17.53 -19.59
C GLN A 413 -30.30 -16.27 -20.01
N LYS A 414 -31.29 -15.85 -19.22
CA LYS A 414 -32.09 -14.65 -19.50
C LYS A 414 -31.24 -13.39 -19.58
N TYR A 415 -30.22 -13.25 -18.74
CA TYR A 415 -29.29 -12.13 -18.79
C TYR A 415 -28.44 -12.17 -20.05
N CYS A 416 -27.90 -13.34 -20.41
CA CYS A 416 -27.13 -13.53 -21.64
C CYS A 416 -27.95 -13.15 -22.88
N ASP A 417 -29.22 -13.54 -22.93
CA ASP A 417 -30.14 -13.16 -24.01
C ASP A 417 -30.32 -11.63 -24.11
N GLN A 418 -30.40 -10.93 -22.96
CA GLN A 418 -30.53 -9.47 -22.90
C GLN A 418 -29.30 -8.73 -23.40
N VAL A 419 -28.10 -9.28 -23.18
CA VAL A 419 -26.82 -8.66 -23.56
C VAL A 419 -26.23 -9.27 -24.84
N HIS A 420 -26.99 -10.12 -25.53
CA HIS A 420 -26.58 -10.83 -26.75
C HIS A 420 -25.33 -11.71 -26.60
N ALA A 421 -25.09 -12.22 -25.39
CA ALA A 421 -24.06 -13.22 -25.11
C ALA A 421 -24.61 -14.65 -25.28
N LYS A 422 -23.73 -15.62 -25.51
CA LYS A 422 -24.09 -17.05 -25.57
C LYS A 422 -23.76 -17.72 -24.24
N PHE A 423 -24.75 -18.39 -23.64
CA PHE A 423 -24.61 -19.15 -22.39
C PHE A 423 -24.57 -20.66 -22.67
N GLU A 424 -23.60 -21.35 -22.08
CA GLU A 424 -23.50 -22.81 -22.08
C GLU A 424 -23.18 -23.30 -20.66
N PHE A 425 -23.81 -24.41 -20.27
CA PHE A 425 -23.55 -25.07 -18.98
C PHE A 425 -23.25 -26.56 -19.20
N GLU A 426 -22.05 -26.97 -18.80
CA GLU A 426 -21.59 -28.36 -18.82
C GLU A 426 -21.63 -28.93 -17.40
N GLN A 427 -22.63 -29.76 -17.13
CA GLN A 427 -22.84 -30.40 -15.83
C GLN A 427 -21.78 -31.48 -15.56
N ASN A 428 -21.34 -31.60 -14.30
CA ASN A 428 -20.36 -32.61 -13.89
C ASN A 428 -20.90 -34.03 -14.15
N LYS A 429 -20.05 -34.90 -14.71
CA LYS A 429 -20.39 -36.32 -14.89
C LYS A 429 -20.39 -37.02 -13.54
N VAL A 430 -21.52 -37.57 -13.14
CA VAL A 430 -21.61 -38.45 -11.96
C VAL A 430 -20.99 -39.81 -12.32
N PRO A 431 -20.11 -40.40 -11.49
CA PRO A 431 -19.70 -41.79 -11.68
C PRO A 431 -20.93 -42.69 -11.58
N SER A 432 -21.31 -43.35 -12.68
CA SER A 432 -22.36 -44.36 -12.67
C SER A 432 -21.92 -45.53 -11.79
N THR A 433 -22.44 -45.62 -10.57
CA THR A 433 -22.43 -46.87 -9.81
C THR A 433 -23.58 -47.72 -10.33
N SER A 434 -23.27 -48.61 -11.26
CA SER A 434 -24.18 -49.67 -11.69
C SER A 434 -23.36 -50.93 -12.02
N GLU A 435 -23.01 -51.69 -10.99
CA GLU A 435 -22.96 -53.15 -11.11
C GLU A 435 -23.92 -53.70 -10.05
N GLU A 436 -25.20 -53.77 -10.43
CA GLU A 436 -26.12 -54.73 -9.87
C GLU A 436 -25.61 -56.11 -10.29
N ASN A 437 -24.98 -56.83 -9.36
CA ASN A 437 -24.74 -58.25 -9.54
C ASN A 437 -26.05 -58.97 -9.24
N ASP A 438 -26.70 -59.41 -10.32
CA ASP A 438 -27.82 -60.34 -10.29
C ASP A 438 -27.44 -61.57 -9.47
N GLY A 439 -28.24 -61.82 -8.44
CA GLY A 439 -28.20 -63.06 -7.68
C GLY A 439 -28.81 -64.19 -8.48
N GLU A 440 -27.98 -65.15 -8.89
CA GLU A 440 -28.40 -66.54 -9.05
C GLU A 440 -27.61 -67.39 -8.06
N GLY A 441 -28.35 -68.10 -7.21
CA GLY A 441 -27.78 -68.98 -6.20
C GLY A 441 -27.43 -70.36 -6.76
N GLU A 442 -26.30 -70.89 -6.32
CA GLU A 442 -26.12 -72.32 -6.13
C GLU A 442 -25.43 -72.57 -4.78
N ALA A 443 -25.96 -73.57 -4.07
CA ALA A 443 -25.59 -73.95 -2.73
C ALA A 443 -24.41 -74.94 -2.69
N LEU A 444 -23.78 -74.99 -1.50
CA LEU A 444 -23.06 -76.10 -0.85
C LEU A 444 -21.56 -75.88 -0.64
N GLY A 445 -21.16 -75.93 0.64
CA GLY A 445 -19.77 -76.13 1.06
C GLY A 445 -19.44 -75.58 2.43
N GLU A 446 -19.63 -76.39 3.48
CA GLU A 446 -19.16 -76.15 4.85
C GLU A 446 -17.62 -76.17 4.98
N SER A 447 -17.14 -75.71 6.15
CA SER A 447 -15.76 -75.69 6.69
C SER A 447 -14.97 -74.42 6.33
N GLY A 448 -14.24 -73.74 7.23
CA GLY A 448 -13.78 -74.00 8.59
C GLY A 448 -12.38 -73.37 8.73
N GLY A 449 -12.08 -72.73 9.88
CA GLY A 449 -10.74 -72.22 10.25
C GLY A 449 -10.57 -70.71 10.03
N GLU A 450 -10.57 -69.89 11.08
CA GLU A 450 -9.45 -69.58 12.00
C GLU A 450 -8.38 -68.62 11.41
N ASN A 451 -8.34 -67.43 12.02
CA ASN A 451 -7.18 -66.59 12.37
C ASN A 451 -5.97 -66.52 11.42
N LYS A 452 -5.57 -65.28 11.08
CA LYS A 452 -4.39 -64.66 11.70
C LYS A 452 -4.21 -63.20 11.31
N ASP A 453 -4.04 -62.38 12.34
CA ASP A 453 -3.22 -61.18 12.32
C ASP A 453 -1.85 -61.44 11.68
N VAL A 454 -1.29 -60.45 11.00
CA VAL A 454 0.01 -59.85 11.38
C VAL A 454 0.34 -58.66 10.48
N ALA A 455 0.60 -57.59 11.20
CA ALA A 455 1.27 -56.34 10.92
C ALA A 455 2.61 -56.39 10.12
N VAL A 456 2.79 -55.35 9.29
CA VAL A 456 3.91 -54.38 9.31
C VAL A 456 5.25 -54.73 8.64
N GLU A 457 5.89 -53.63 8.20
CA GLU A 457 7.23 -53.42 7.60
C GLU A 457 7.26 -53.55 6.07
N GLY A 458 7.60 -52.54 5.27
CA GLY A 458 8.46 -51.38 5.50
C GLY A 458 9.76 -51.62 4.74
N GLU A 459 10.03 -50.87 3.68
CA GLU A 459 11.39 -50.77 3.11
C GLU A 459 11.56 -49.47 2.32
N GLU A 460 12.47 -48.64 2.81
CA GLU A 460 13.11 -47.52 2.10
C GLU A 460 14.05 -48.06 1.01
N GLY A 461 14.19 -47.30 -0.07
CA GLY A 461 15.18 -47.57 -1.11
C GLY A 461 15.47 -46.33 -1.94
N THR A 462 16.44 -45.53 -1.49
CA THR A 462 17.11 -44.46 -2.25
C THR A 462 17.93 -45.05 -3.40
N LYS A 463 17.95 -44.39 -4.58
CA LYS A 463 19.18 -44.22 -5.39
C LYS A 463 19.03 -43.22 -6.53
N GLN A 464 20.12 -42.46 -6.68
CA GLN A 464 20.44 -41.44 -7.67
C GLN A 464 20.60 -41.98 -9.11
N GLY A 465 20.50 -41.08 -10.09
CA GLY A 465 20.95 -41.27 -11.46
C GLY A 465 21.04 -39.94 -12.22
N GLU A 466 22.26 -39.57 -12.62
CA GLU A 466 22.69 -38.35 -13.32
C GLU A 466 22.42 -38.35 -14.83
N GLU A 467 22.40 -37.13 -15.38
CA GLU A 467 22.89 -36.63 -16.70
C GLU A 467 22.35 -37.16 -18.04
N GLY A 468 22.08 -36.19 -18.93
CA GLY A 468 21.86 -36.42 -20.37
C GLY A 468 21.48 -35.16 -21.15
N GLU A 469 22.40 -34.22 -21.33
CA GLU A 469 22.32 -33.17 -22.34
C GLU A 469 22.31 -33.76 -23.76
N THR A 470 21.42 -33.29 -24.64
CA THR A 470 21.70 -33.28 -26.10
C THR A 470 21.13 -32.01 -26.75
N LYS A 471 22.04 -31.29 -27.40
CA LYS A 471 21.80 -30.21 -28.36
C LYS A 471 21.16 -30.74 -29.64
N THR A 472 20.23 -30.00 -30.22
CA THR A 472 20.07 -29.95 -31.68
C THR A 472 19.54 -28.58 -32.09
N GLU A 473 20.47 -27.71 -32.52
CA GLU A 473 20.18 -26.57 -33.40
C GLU A 473 20.18 -27.08 -34.85
N GLN A 474 19.11 -26.82 -35.61
CA GLN A 474 19.19 -26.56 -37.05
C GLN A 474 17.94 -25.84 -37.56
N VAL A 475 18.12 -24.53 -37.79
CA VAL A 475 17.70 -23.73 -38.95
C VAL A 475 16.61 -24.32 -39.87
N LEU A 476 15.44 -23.68 -39.90
CA LEU A 476 14.61 -23.57 -41.11
C LEU A 476 13.96 -22.19 -41.15
N ALA A 477 14.34 -21.42 -42.17
CA ALA A 477 13.88 -20.09 -42.46
C ALA A 477 12.55 -20.11 -43.22
N LYS A 478 11.75 -19.05 -43.01
CA LYS A 478 10.70 -18.50 -43.88
C LYS A 478 9.48 -19.39 -44.14
N ASN A 479 8.38 -19.02 -43.51
CA ASN A 479 7.13 -18.69 -44.21
C ASN A 479 6.39 -17.62 -43.41
N GLU A 480 6.53 -16.36 -43.86
CA GLU A 480 5.58 -15.30 -43.53
C GLU A 480 4.29 -15.62 -44.31
N GLU A 481 3.38 -16.34 -43.66
CA GLU A 481 1.98 -16.31 -44.05
C GLU A 481 1.32 -15.16 -43.28
N THR A 482 0.96 -14.13 -44.03
CA THR A 482 0.06 -13.06 -43.62
C THR A 482 -1.27 -13.66 -43.18
N THR A 483 -1.39 -13.97 -41.89
CA THR A 483 -2.68 -14.20 -41.24
C THR A 483 -3.33 -12.85 -41.00
N SER A 484 -4.48 -12.65 -41.65
CA SER A 484 -5.47 -11.63 -41.32
C SER A 484 -5.71 -11.55 -39.81
N PRO A 485 -6.10 -10.39 -39.26
CA PRO A 485 -6.36 -10.25 -37.83
C PRO A 485 -7.43 -11.26 -37.41
N GLU A 486 -7.02 -12.28 -36.66
CA GLU A 486 -7.95 -13.20 -36.02
C GLU A 486 -8.81 -12.38 -35.06
N GLU A 487 -10.13 -12.41 -35.28
CA GLU A 487 -11.12 -11.90 -34.34
C GLU A 487 -10.91 -12.62 -33.00
N LYS A 488 -10.37 -11.92 -31.99
CA LYS A 488 -10.37 -12.39 -30.61
C LYS A 488 -11.82 -12.65 -30.19
N THR A 489 -12.21 -13.91 -30.12
CA THR A 489 -13.49 -14.30 -29.54
C THR A 489 -13.31 -14.35 -28.01
N ASP A 490 -13.69 -13.29 -27.31
CA ASP A 490 -13.70 -13.29 -25.84
C ASP A 490 -14.66 -14.37 -25.34
N VAL A 491 -14.12 -15.35 -24.60
CA VAL A 491 -14.86 -16.42 -23.93
C VAL A 491 -14.52 -16.37 -22.45
N HIS A 492 -15.52 -16.35 -21.59
CA HIS A 492 -15.36 -16.43 -20.13
C HIS A 492 -15.82 -17.79 -19.62
N GLU A 493 -15.03 -18.40 -18.75
CA GLU A 493 -15.38 -19.66 -18.10
C GLU A 493 -15.42 -19.50 -16.58
N PHE A 494 -16.39 -20.16 -15.93
CA PHE A 494 -16.54 -20.19 -14.47
C PHE A 494 -16.88 -21.62 -14.02
N ILE A 495 -16.56 -21.96 -12.77
CA ILE A 495 -17.04 -23.21 -12.16
C ILE A 495 -18.21 -22.88 -11.23
N PHE A 496 -19.37 -23.47 -11.49
CA PHE A 496 -20.54 -23.38 -10.65
C PHE A 496 -20.59 -24.56 -9.67
N VAL A 497 -20.78 -24.25 -8.40
CA VAL A 497 -20.75 -25.22 -7.30
C VAL A 497 -22.06 -25.17 -6.53
N THR A 498 -22.56 -26.35 -6.18
CA THR A 498 -23.75 -26.54 -5.35
C THR A 498 -23.48 -27.64 -4.33
N PRO A 499 -24.33 -27.80 -3.29
CA PRO A 499 -24.18 -28.91 -2.34
C PRO A 499 -24.32 -30.30 -2.98
N LEU A 500 -24.88 -30.37 -4.18
CA LEU A 500 -25.09 -31.60 -4.93
C LEU A 500 -24.08 -31.64 -6.08
N PRO A 501 -23.07 -32.53 -6.05
CA PRO A 501 -22.02 -32.57 -7.07
C PRO A 501 -22.55 -32.70 -8.50
N HIS A 502 -23.70 -33.36 -8.66
CA HIS A 502 -24.35 -33.51 -9.95
C HIS A 502 -24.97 -32.21 -10.45
N GLU A 503 -25.38 -31.26 -9.62
CA GLU A 503 -25.90 -29.95 -10.08
C GLU A 503 -24.79 -28.90 -10.30
N SER A 504 -23.54 -29.25 -9.95
CA SER A 504 -22.35 -28.43 -10.23
C SER A 504 -21.85 -28.63 -11.67
N GLY A 505 -21.08 -27.69 -12.19
CA GLY A 505 -20.57 -27.77 -13.56
C GLY A 505 -19.82 -26.53 -14.03
N LYS A 506 -19.38 -26.54 -15.29
CA LYS A 506 -18.69 -25.41 -15.93
C LYS A 506 -19.70 -24.51 -16.65
N ILE A 507 -19.62 -23.21 -16.43
CA ILE A 507 -20.34 -22.19 -17.19
C ILE A 507 -19.37 -21.60 -18.22
N THR A 508 -19.81 -21.52 -19.47
CA THR A 508 -19.07 -20.86 -20.55
C THR A 508 -19.94 -19.75 -21.16
N ILE A 509 -19.38 -18.54 -21.24
CA ILE A 509 -20.00 -17.36 -21.85
C ILE A 509 -19.19 -16.96 -23.07
N SER A 510 -19.78 -16.97 -24.26
CA SER A 510 -19.13 -16.45 -25.48
C SER A 510 -19.76 -15.13 -25.90
N LYS A 511 -18.96 -14.23 -26.49
CA LYS A 511 -19.38 -12.87 -26.86
C LYS A 511 -19.91 -12.07 -25.65
N PRO A 512 -19.15 -12.02 -24.54
CA PRO A 512 -19.56 -11.29 -23.36
C PRO A 512 -19.61 -9.78 -23.66
N ASN A 513 -20.46 -9.07 -22.93
CA ASN A 513 -20.54 -7.61 -22.97
C ASN A 513 -19.47 -6.92 -22.08
N HIS A 514 -18.48 -7.67 -21.61
CA HIS A 514 -17.42 -7.20 -20.73
C HIS A 514 -16.13 -7.99 -20.99
N SER A 515 -14.98 -7.31 -20.98
CA SER A 515 -13.66 -7.89 -21.31
C SER A 515 -13.14 -8.88 -20.26
N LEU A 516 -13.52 -8.71 -18.99
CA LEU A 516 -13.24 -9.67 -17.91
C LEU A 516 -14.47 -10.46 -17.48
N GLY A 517 -14.29 -11.77 -17.22
CA GLY A 517 -15.35 -12.65 -16.73
C GLY A 517 -15.92 -12.21 -15.39
N VAL A 518 -15.09 -11.71 -14.47
CA VAL A 518 -15.56 -11.14 -13.19
C VAL A 518 -16.47 -9.93 -13.39
N GLY A 519 -16.20 -9.12 -14.41
CA GLY A 519 -17.06 -8.01 -14.81
C GLY A 519 -18.42 -8.47 -15.28
N PHE A 520 -18.44 -9.41 -16.22
CA PHE A 520 -19.67 -10.02 -16.71
C PHE A 520 -20.52 -10.59 -15.57
N LEU A 521 -19.90 -11.41 -14.71
CA LEU A 521 -20.59 -12.02 -13.58
C LEU A 521 -21.13 -10.98 -12.60
N GLN A 522 -20.36 -9.95 -12.25
CA GLN A 522 -20.84 -8.92 -11.32
C GLN A 522 -22.01 -8.12 -11.90
N MET A 523 -21.99 -7.79 -13.19
CA MET A 523 -23.11 -7.11 -13.84
C MET A 523 -24.39 -7.97 -13.84
N PHE A 524 -24.25 -9.29 -14.01
CA PHE A 524 -25.36 -10.23 -13.83
C PHE A 524 -25.88 -10.24 -12.39
N LEU A 525 -24.99 -10.35 -11.40
CA LEU A 525 -25.35 -10.41 -9.98
C LEU A 525 -25.97 -9.10 -9.46
N ASP A 526 -25.56 -7.96 -10.00
CA ASP A 526 -26.12 -6.64 -9.67
C ASP A 526 -27.44 -6.35 -10.44
N SER A 527 -27.82 -7.19 -11.41
CA SER A 527 -29.01 -6.99 -12.22
C SER A 527 -30.31 -7.21 -11.41
N PRO A 528 -31.45 -6.63 -11.84
CA PRO A 528 -32.75 -6.88 -11.23
C PRO A 528 -33.17 -8.35 -11.18
N LEU A 529 -32.56 -9.21 -12.02
CA LEU A 529 -32.83 -10.66 -12.02
C LEU A 529 -32.40 -11.31 -10.71
N CYS A 530 -31.33 -10.82 -10.09
CA CYS A 530 -30.76 -11.34 -8.85
C CYS A 530 -31.27 -10.57 -7.60
N SER A 531 -32.25 -9.69 -7.76
CA SER A 531 -32.88 -9.01 -6.62
C SER A 531 -33.56 -10.03 -5.70
N GLY A 532 -33.10 -10.11 -4.45
CA GLY A 532 -33.62 -11.04 -3.44
C GLY A 532 -32.64 -12.14 -3.00
N SER A 533 -31.53 -12.33 -3.71
CA SER A 533 -30.42 -13.18 -3.23
C SER A 533 -29.44 -12.38 -2.39
N THR A 534 -28.85 -13.02 -1.38
CA THR A 534 -27.75 -12.44 -0.59
C THR A 534 -26.42 -12.89 -1.18
N LEU A 535 -25.50 -11.95 -1.43
CA LEU A 535 -24.20 -12.21 -2.06
C LEU A 535 -23.06 -12.00 -1.07
N GLU A 536 -22.23 -13.01 -0.92
CA GLU A 536 -20.97 -12.97 -0.16
C GLU A 536 -19.76 -13.21 -1.06
N TYR A 537 -18.61 -12.68 -0.64
CA TYR A 537 -17.35 -12.69 -1.37
C TYR A 537 -16.35 -13.56 -0.61
N ILE A 538 -15.90 -14.65 -1.24
CA ILE A 538 -15.12 -15.68 -0.55
C ILE A 538 -13.71 -15.74 -1.13
N HIS A 539 -12.72 -15.81 -0.25
CA HIS A 539 -11.32 -16.02 -0.60
C HIS A 539 -10.98 -17.51 -0.53
N GLY A 540 -10.35 -18.03 -1.58
CA GLY A 540 -9.95 -19.43 -1.68
C GLY A 540 -11.07 -20.36 -2.13
N GLU A 541 -10.74 -21.26 -3.05
CA GLU A 541 -11.69 -22.20 -3.64
C GLU A 541 -12.21 -23.19 -2.59
N ASP A 542 -11.32 -23.74 -1.76
CA ASP A 542 -11.66 -24.73 -0.73
C ASP A 542 -12.62 -24.16 0.32
N SER A 543 -12.45 -22.89 0.69
CA SER A 543 -13.35 -22.19 1.61
C SER A 543 -14.75 -22.08 1.04
N LEU A 544 -14.87 -21.71 -0.25
CA LEU A 544 -16.17 -21.63 -0.92
C LEU A 544 -16.85 -22.99 -0.96
N ARG A 545 -16.13 -24.05 -1.37
CA ARG A 545 -16.66 -25.41 -1.43
C ARG A 545 -17.16 -25.87 -0.06
N ARG A 546 -16.36 -25.66 0.99
CA ARG A 546 -16.73 -25.99 2.37
C ARG A 546 -17.99 -25.26 2.83
N LEU A 547 -18.08 -23.94 2.59
CA LEU A 547 -19.25 -23.16 2.98
C LEU A 547 -20.53 -23.60 2.25
N VAL A 548 -20.43 -23.91 0.95
CA VAL A 548 -21.55 -24.46 0.19
C VAL A 548 -22.02 -25.79 0.79
N ASP A 549 -21.09 -26.66 1.22
CA ASP A 549 -21.41 -27.96 1.83
C ASP A 549 -21.98 -27.83 3.26
N GLU A 550 -21.38 -27.01 4.12
CA GLU A 550 -21.76 -26.84 5.53
C GLU A 550 -23.13 -26.18 5.70
N GLU A 551 -23.40 -25.10 4.97
CA GLU A 551 -24.67 -24.37 5.02
C GLU A 551 -25.85 -25.23 4.54
N SER A 552 -25.57 -26.24 3.70
CA SER A 552 -26.56 -27.22 3.26
C SER A 552 -26.99 -28.21 4.36
N ASN A 553 -26.08 -28.51 5.29
CA ASN A 553 -26.25 -29.52 6.34
C ASN A 553 -26.75 -28.94 7.68
N GLY A 554 -26.62 -27.62 7.88
CA GLY A 554 -26.95 -26.90 9.11
C GLY A 554 -28.45 -26.62 9.36
N GLY A 555 -29.36 -27.08 8.49
CA GLY A 555 -30.80 -26.85 8.63
C GLY A 555 -31.26 -25.42 8.29
N VAL A 556 -30.42 -24.64 7.60
CA VAL A 556 -30.78 -23.31 7.09
C VAL A 556 -31.82 -23.48 5.97
N LYS A 557 -32.91 -22.69 6.03
CA LYS A 557 -34.04 -22.76 5.08
C LYS A 557 -33.73 -22.22 3.68
N ASN A 558 -32.52 -21.72 3.45
CA ASN A 558 -32.17 -20.92 2.28
C ASN A 558 -31.29 -21.75 1.34
N SER A 559 -31.62 -21.75 0.04
CA SER A 559 -30.80 -22.42 -0.97
C SER A 559 -29.48 -21.70 -1.18
N VAL A 560 -28.38 -22.45 -1.28
CA VAL A 560 -27.02 -21.93 -1.43
C VAL A 560 -26.37 -22.43 -2.73
N CYS A 561 -25.63 -21.56 -3.42
CA CYS A 561 -24.76 -21.93 -4.54
C CYS A 561 -23.54 -21.01 -4.62
N GLY A 562 -22.49 -21.47 -5.30
CA GLY A 562 -21.22 -20.77 -5.44
C GLY A 562 -20.76 -20.66 -6.90
N VAL A 563 -20.01 -19.61 -7.20
CA VAL A 563 -19.29 -19.45 -8.47
C VAL A 563 -17.82 -19.22 -8.17
N ILE A 564 -16.98 -20.14 -8.63
CA ILE A 564 -15.53 -20.03 -8.63
C ILE A 564 -15.11 -19.34 -9.93
N LEU A 565 -14.47 -18.18 -9.78
CA LEU A 565 -13.88 -17.44 -10.88
C LEU A 565 -12.47 -17.97 -11.21
N PRO A 566 -12.08 -17.94 -12.49
CA PRO A 566 -10.72 -18.28 -12.89
C PRO A 566 -9.74 -17.21 -12.39
N PRO A 567 -8.44 -17.54 -12.26
CA PRO A 567 -7.39 -16.55 -12.04
C PRO A 567 -7.42 -15.48 -13.13
N ILE A 568 -7.08 -14.23 -12.78
CA ILE A 568 -7.01 -13.14 -13.78
C ILE A 568 -5.81 -13.41 -14.70
N GLY A 569 -6.10 -13.69 -15.97
CA GLY A 569 -5.22 -14.41 -16.89
C GLY A 569 -3.95 -13.69 -17.40
N SER A 570 -3.64 -12.45 -17.02
CA SER A 570 -2.27 -11.93 -17.09
C SER A 570 -2.13 -10.59 -16.34
N LYS A 571 -1.06 -10.46 -15.53
CA LYS A 571 -0.62 -9.20 -14.89
C LYS A 571 -0.53 -8.05 -15.91
N THR A 572 -0.07 -8.37 -17.12
CA THR A 572 0.07 -7.46 -18.28
C THR A 572 -1.24 -6.84 -18.76
N GLY A 573 -2.40 -7.42 -18.48
CA GLY A 573 -3.69 -6.92 -18.99
C GLY A 573 -4.37 -5.88 -18.11
N LEU A 574 -3.92 -5.68 -16.85
CA LEU A 574 -4.65 -4.84 -15.89
C LEU A 574 -4.70 -3.37 -16.30
N PHE A 575 -3.56 -2.79 -16.69
CA PHE A 575 -3.45 -1.37 -17.05
C PHE A 575 -4.25 -1.07 -18.32
N ALA A 576 -4.02 -1.84 -19.38
CA ALA A 576 -4.80 -1.73 -20.62
C ALA A 576 -6.30 -1.93 -20.35
N GLY A 577 -6.67 -2.92 -19.53
CA GLY A 577 -8.05 -3.18 -19.16
C GLY A 577 -8.73 -1.99 -18.46
N VAL A 578 -8.05 -1.35 -17.51
CA VAL A 578 -8.58 -0.16 -16.82
C VAL A 578 -8.61 1.07 -17.73
N GLN A 579 -7.63 1.21 -18.62
CA GLN A 579 -7.60 2.32 -19.59
C GLN A 579 -8.71 2.20 -20.64
N ASP A 580 -8.97 1.00 -21.15
CA ASP A 580 -9.90 0.78 -22.26
C ASP A 580 -11.36 0.60 -21.79
N TYR A 581 -11.57 -0.01 -20.62
CA TYR A 581 -12.91 -0.40 -20.15
C TYR A 581 -13.31 0.20 -18.80
N GLY A 582 -12.43 0.98 -18.17
CA GLY A 582 -12.68 1.63 -16.88
C GLY A 582 -12.46 0.70 -15.67
N VAL A 583 -12.92 1.15 -14.51
CA VAL A 583 -12.69 0.42 -13.24
C VAL A 583 -13.38 -0.93 -13.23
N LEU A 584 -12.69 -1.95 -12.70
CA LEU A 584 -13.25 -3.28 -12.51
C LEU A 584 -14.35 -3.25 -11.44
N PRO A 585 -15.26 -4.24 -11.41
CA PRO A 585 -16.20 -4.33 -10.32
C PRO A 585 -15.50 -4.50 -8.97
N ARG A 586 -16.21 -4.19 -7.89
CA ARG A 586 -15.69 -4.37 -6.53
C ARG A 586 -15.30 -5.83 -6.28
N LYS A 587 -14.22 -6.05 -5.53
CA LYS A 587 -13.77 -7.39 -5.13
C LYS A 587 -13.60 -8.30 -6.35
N SER A 588 -12.90 -7.78 -7.36
CA SER A 588 -12.52 -8.51 -8.56
C SER A 588 -11.35 -9.45 -8.29
N PHE A 589 -10.37 -8.99 -7.51
CA PHE A 589 -9.24 -9.81 -7.10
C PHE A 589 -8.76 -9.44 -5.69
N SER A 590 -8.02 -10.36 -5.07
CA SER A 590 -7.19 -10.09 -3.91
C SER A 590 -5.73 -10.08 -4.33
N MET A 591 -4.95 -9.15 -3.79
CA MET A 591 -3.50 -9.20 -3.89
C MET A 591 -2.91 -10.00 -2.73
N GLY A 592 -2.46 -11.23 -2.99
CA GLY A 592 -1.85 -12.13 -2.01
C GLY A 592 -2.73 -12.50 -0.81
N HIS A 593 -2.13 -13.22 0.14
CA HIS A 593 -2.76 -13.62 1.39
C HIS A 593 -2.86 -12.47 2.40
N ALA A 594 -3.58 -12.71 3.49
CA ALA A 594 -3.78 -11.73 4.56
C ALA A 594 -2.45 -11.20 5.12
N ASP A 595 -1.48 -12.09 5.30
CA ASP A 595 -0.15 -11.77 5.86
C ASP A 595 0.76 -11.05 4.85
N ASP A 596 0.44 -11.10 3.55
CA ASP A 596 1.15 -10.39 2.49
C ASP A 596 0.79 -8.91 2.40
N LYS A 597 -0.21 -8.49 3.18
CA LYS A 597 -0.69 -7.10 3.19
C LYS A 597 0.29 -6.20 3.93
N ARG A 598 0.25 -4.92 3.57
CA ARG A 598 1.17 -3.93 4.10
C ARG A 598 0.91 -3.64 5.59
N PHE A 599 1.95 -3.79 6.40
CA PHE A 599 1.97 -3.36 7.81
C PHE A 599 2.12 -1.84 7.92
N TYR A 600 1.50 -1.24 8.94
CA TYR A 600 1.72 0.16 9.29
C TYR A 600 3.06 0.32 10.00
N ILE A 601 4.04 0.99 9.39
CA ILE A 601 5.37 1.16 9.98
C ILE A 601 5.78 2.63 9.93
N GLU A 602 5.80 3.20 8.75
CA GLU A 602 6.10 4.61 8.52
C GLU A 602 4.89 5.49 8.79
N ALA A 603 5.11 6.72 9.23
CA ALA A 603 4.05 7.71 9.35
C ALA A 603 4.40 9.00 8.60
N ARG A 604 3.39 9.77 8.20
CA ARG A 604 3.56 11.15 7.71
C ARG A 604 2.63 12.08 8.46
N ARG A 605 3.06 13.32 8.69
CA ARG A 605 2.12 14.36 9.12
C ARG A 605 1.23 14.76 7.94
N ILE A 606 -0.05 14.95 8.22
CA ILE A 606 -1.04 15.39 7.22
C ILE A 606 -1.64 16.74 7.56
N ARG A 607 -1.22 17.34 8.67
CA ARG A 607 -1.58 18.69 9.08
C ARG A 607 -0.36 19.61 9.00
N PRO A 608 -0.54 20.88 8.61
CA PRO A 608 0.51 21.88 8.75
C PRO A 608 0.99 21.96 10.20
N VAL A 609 2.29 22.17 10.39
CA VAL A 609 2.85 22.55 11.69
C VAL A 609 2.66 24.05 11.80
N GLU A 610 1.73 24.50 12.64
CA GLU A 610 1.57 25.94 12.88
C GLU A 610 2.77 26.46 13.69
N ALA A 611 3.40 27.51 13.18
CA ALA A 611 4.53 28.19 13.82
C ALA A 611 4.06 28.90 15.10
N LYS A 612 4.00 28.13 16.19
CA LYS A 612 3.93 28.49 17.63
C LYS A 612 2.91 27.60 18.34
N GLY A 613 3.38 26.50 18.94
CA GLY A 613 3.02 26.02 20.28
C GLY A 613 1.57 25.89 20.77
N GLU A 614 0.54 26.16 19.97
CA GLU A 614 -0.87 26.05 20.37
C GLU A 614 -1.58 25.04 19.46
N LEU A 615 -1.57 23.77 19.89
CA LEU A 615 -2.55 22.79 19.44
C LEU A 615 -3.92 23.19 20.01
N THR A 616 -4.60 24.15 19.39
CA THR A 616 -6.01 24.44 19.68
C THR A 616 -6.79 24.78 18.41
N ILE A 617 -7.11 23.76 17.61
CA ILE A 617 -8.28 23.86 16.74
C ILE A 617 -9.45 23.27 17.52
N LYS A 618 -10.29 24.14 18.10
CA LYS A 618 -11.64 23.73 18.51
C LYS A 618 -12.42 23.38 17.25
N SER A 619 -12.76 22.11 17.07
CA SER A 619 -13.66 21.67 16.00
C SER A 619 -15.06 22.27 16.18
N PRO A 620 -15.63 22.96 15.18
CA PRO A 620 -17.08 23.10 15.10
C PRO A 620 -17.66 21.77 14.56
N LYS A 621 -18.82 21.38 15.10
CA LYS A 621 -19.61 20.26 14.58
C LYS A 621 -19.95 20.51 13.11
N LEU A 622 -19.77 19.51 12.25
CA LEU A 622 -20.37 19.52 10.92
C LEU A 622 -21.89 19.52 11.07
N ASP A 623 -22.55 20.55 10.53
CA ASP A 623 -23.97 20.48 10.23
C ASP A 623 -24.20 19.39 9.18
N ALA A 624 -25.28 18.64 9.37
CA ALA A 624 -25.63 17.43 8.63
C ALA A 624 -25.39 17.56 7.12
N TYR A 625 -24.70 16.56 6.56
CA TYR A 625 -24.58 16.36 5.12
C TYR A 625 -25.96 16.49 4.46
N ASN A 626 -26.10 17.52 3.62
CA ASN A 626 -27.25 17.66 2.75
C ASN A 626 -27.11 16.59 1.66
N THR A 627 -27.79 15.47 1.85
CA THR A 627 -28.02 14.46 0.81
C THR A 627 -28.89 15.09 -0.29
N GLN A 628 -28.25 15.72 -1.27
CA GLN A 628 -28.89 16.08 -2.53
C GLN A 628 -28.15 15.35 -3.65
N PRO A 629 -28.83 14.48 -4.43
CA PRO A 629 -28.22 13.86 -5.58
C PRO A 629 -27.91 14.94 -6.62
N VAL A 630 -26.65 15.02 -7.06
CA VAL A 630 -26.27 15.80 -8.24
C VAL A 630 -26.76 15.01 -9.46
N ILE A 631 -28.03 15.19 -9.80
CA ILE A 631 -28.55 14.96 -11.14
C ILE A 631 -29.20 16.27 -11.56
N GLN A 632 -28.47 17.05 -12.36
CA GLN A 632 -29.09 17.98 -13.29
C GLN A 632 -28.47 17.74 -14.66
N LEU A 633 -29.14 16.86 -15.40
CA LEU A 633 -29.13 16.92 -16.86
C LEU A 633 -29.67 18.30 -17.26
N SER A 634 -28.91 19.02 -18.09
CA SER A 634 -29.42 20.22 -18.76
C SER A 634 -30.02 19.82 -20.12
N PRO A 635 -30.96 20.63 -20.66
CA PRO A 635 -31.91 20.22 -21.71
C PRO A 635 -31.30 19.80 -23.04
#